data_AF-A0A950NH95-F1
#
_entry.id   AF-A0A950NH95-F1
#
_cell.length_a   1.000
_cell.length_b   1.000
_cell.length_c   1.000
_cell.angle_alpha   90.00
_cell.angle_beta   90.00
_cell.angle_gamma   90.00
#
_symmetry.space_group_name_H-M   'P 1'
#
loop_
_entity.id
_entity.type
_entity.pdbx_description
1 polymer ?
#
loop_
_entity_poly.entity_id
_entity_poly.type
_entity_poly.pdbx_seq_one_letter_code
_entity_poly.pdbx_strand_id
1 'polypeptide(L)'
;MAVVLVHQGPTLTQDKYDEVVQRLSQGRGRMESPSDWPVKGLLSHAAGQSPSGFRVVDVWESEDACKRFGDVLMPILQEVGVTEQPEIYAAHTFVHA
;
A
#
# COMPACT_ATOMS: atom_id res chain seq x y z
N MET A 1 -13.46 -3.53 11.63
CA MET A 1 -13.87 -4.28 10.43
C MET A 1 -12.77 -4.14 9.41
N ALA A 2 -12.53 -5.17 8.59
CA ALA A 2 -11.50 -5.11 7.57
C ALA A 2 -11.83 -4.05 6.52
N VAL A 3 -10.79 -3.42 5.97
CA VAL A 3 -10.92 -2.41 4.92
C VAL A 3 -10.04 -2.74 3.73
N VAL A 4 -10.51 -2.35 2.55
CA VAL A 4 -9.75 -2.40 1.31
C VAL A 4 -9.17 -1.02 1.06
N LEU A 5 -7.88 -0.97 0.78
CA LEU A 5 -7.20 0.20 0.25
C LEU A 5 -6.88 -0.04 -1.21
N VAL A 6 -7.23 0.91 -2.08
CA VAL A 6 -6.80 0.92 -3.49
C VAL A 6 -6.04 2.20 -3.74
N HIS A 7 -4.81 2.08 -4.24
CA HIS A 7 -4.01 3.23 -4.65
C HIS A 7 -3.59 3.06 -6.11
N GLN A 8 -3.99 4.01 -6.94
CA GLN A 8 -3.73 4.02 -8.38
C GLN A 8 -3.73 5.46 -8.88
N GLY A 9 -2.92 5.74 -9.90
CA GLY A 9 -2.90 7.05 -10.52
C GLY A 9 -1.84 7.20 -11.59
N PRO A 10 -1.92 8.27 -12.39
CA PRO A 10 -0.92 8.58 -13.40
C PRO A 10 0.48 8.83 -12.81
N THR A 11 0.59 9.35 -11.59
CA THR A 11 1.90 9.62 -10.97
C THR A 11 2.44 8.44 -10.17
N LEU A 12 1.63 7.42 -9.88
CA LEU A 12 2.07 6.15 -9.30
C LEU A 12 2.53 5.22 -10.43
N THR A 13 3.83 5.23 -10.71
CA THR A 13 4.48 4.32 -11.68
C THR A 13 5.13 3.15 -10.97
N GLN A 14 5.51 2.11 -11.72
CA GLN A 14 6.26 0.98 -11.17
C GLN A 14 7.59 1.44 -10.53
N ASP A 15 8.36 2.30 -11.21
CA ASP A 15 9.64 2.79 -10.69
C ASP A 15 9.48 3.53 -9.35
N LYS A 16 8.44 4.37 -9.23
CA LYS A 16 8.14 5.07 -7.98
C LYS A 16 7.66 4.13 -6.89
N TYR A 17 6.87 3.11 -7.24
CA TYR A 17 6.48 2.07 -6.29
C TYR A 17 7.72 1.33 -5.76
N ASP A 18 8.64 0.94 -6.63
CA ASP A 18 9.88 0.25 -6.24
C ASP A 18 10.75 1.14 -5.34
N GLU A 19 10.83 2.44 -5.63
CA GLU A 19 11.52 3.42 -4.77
C GLU A 19 10.86 3.51 -3.37
N VAL A 20 9.53 3.59 -3.31
CA VAL A 20 8.77 3.61 -2.05
C VAL A 20 9.03 2.34 -1.24
N VAL A 21 9.00 1.16 -1.88
CA VAL A 21 9.30 -0.14 -1.24
C VAL A 21 10.73 -0.17 -0.72
N GLN A 22 11.70 0.38 -1.46
CA GLN A 22 13.09 0.46 -1.01
C GLN A 22 13.22 1.31 0.26
N ARG A 23 12.50 2.44 0.34
CA ARG A 23 12.49 3.30 1.53
C ARG A 23 11.78 2.64 2.72
N LEU A 24 10.64 1.98 2.49
CA LEU A 24 9.87 1.26 3.52
C LEU A 24 10.65 0.07 4.11
N SER A 25 11.32 -0.70 3.26
CA SER A 25 12.13 -1.84 3.68
C SER A 25 13.46 -1.43 4.35
N GLN A 26 13.77 -0.12 4.38
CA GLN A 26 15.07 0.42 4.81
C GLN A 26 16.23 -0.20 4.01
N GLY A 27 16.02 -0.43 2.72
CA GLY A 27 17.00 -1.04 1.83
C GLY A 27 17.18 -2.55 1.98
N ARG A 28 16.34 -3.24 2.77
CA ARG A 28 16.37 -4.71 2.90
C ARG A 28 15.84 -5.44 1.66
N GLY A 29 15.25 -4.71 0.71
CA GLY A 29 14.84 -5.24 -0.59
C GLY A 29 13.32 -5.36 -0.71
N ARG A 30 12.85 -6.46 -1.29
CA ARG A 30 11.42 -6.68 -1.56
C ARG A 30 10.67 -6.95 -0.25
N MET A 31 9.44 -6.45 -0.19
CA MET A 31 8.50 -6.81 0.87
C MET A 31 7.74 -8.05 0.39
N GLU A 32 7.94 -9.19 1.04
CA GLU A 32 7.43 -10.49 0.59
C GLU A 32 6.43 -11.10 1.59
N SER A 33 6.37 -10.54 2.79
CA SER A 33 5.49 -10.99 3.87
C SER A 33 4.82 -9.79 4.58
N PRO A 34 3.64 -9.98 5.20
CA PRO A 34 3.03 -8.92 6.01
C PRO A 34 3.91 -8.42 7.15
N SER A 35 4.85 -9.25 7.65
CA SER A 35 5.83 -8.84 8.67
C SER A 35 6.87 -7.83 8.18
N ASP A 36 7.00 -7.65 6.86
CA ASP A 36 7.91 -6.65 6.30
C ASP A 36 7.31 -5.23 6.36
N TRP A 37 6.01 -5.09 6.61
CA TRP A 37 5.37 -3.79 6.78
C TRP A 37 5.78 -3.11 8.09
N PRO A 38 5.95 -1.78 8.10
CA PRO A 38 6.38 -1.04 9.28
C PRO A 38 5.32 -1.00 10.40
N VAL A 39 4.11 -1.48 10.13
CA VAL A 39 2.99 -1.52 11.07
C VAL A 39 2.28 -2.88 11.03
N LYS A 40 1.57 -3.22 12.11
CA LYS A 40 0.75 -4.44 12.18
C LYS A 40 -0.64 -4.22 11.56
N GLY A 41 -1.24 -5.33 11.13
CA GLY A 41 -2.64 -5.40 10.70
C GLY A 41 -2.85 -5.42 9.18
N LEU A 42 -1.78 -5.53 8.40
CA LEU A 42 -1.87 -5.88 6.98
C LEU A 42 -2.25 -7.36 6.85
N LEU A 43 -3.31 -7.64 6.10
CA LEU A 43 -3.79 -8.99 5.81
C LEU A 43 -3.37 -9.48 4.43
N SER A 44 -3.32 -8.58 3.45
CA SER A 44 -2.91 -8.88 2.08
C SER A 44 -2.39 -7.62 1.39
N HIS A 45 -1.38 -7.79 0.55
CA HIS A 45 -0.86 -6.76 -0.33
C HIS A 45 -0.69 -7.34 -1.72
N ALA A 46 -1.14 -6.60 -2.73
CA ALA A 46 -0.91 -6.92 -4.12
C ALA A 46 -0.64 -5.63 -4.90
N ALA A 47 0.43 -5.62 -5.69
CA ALA A 47 0.80 -4.49 -6.53
C ALA A 47 1.15 -4.97 -7.95
N GLY A 48 0.81 -4.17 -8.95
CA GLY A 48 1.19 -4.48 -10.32
C GLY A 48 0.68 -3.49 -11.36
N GLN A 49 1.19 -3.67 -12.58
CA GLN A 49 0.75 -2.90 -13.73
C GLN A 49 -0.67 -3.32 -14.14
N SER A 50 -1.57 -2.35 -14.25
CA SER A 50 -2.90 -2.54 -14.81
C SER A 50 -3.09 -1.70 -16.08
N PRO A 51 -4.18 -1.90 -16.84
CA PRO A 51 -4.51 -1.05 -17.98
C PRO A 51 -4.68 0.44 -17.63
N SER A 52 -5.01 0.75 -16.37
CA SER A 52 -5.23 2.13 -15.88
C SER A 52 -4.02 2.71 -15.13
N GLY A 53 -2.85 2.10 -15.26
CA GLY A 53 -1.63 2.49 -14.54
C GLY A 53 -1.23 1.48 -13.46
N PHE A 54 -0.14 1.76 -12.75
CA PHE A 54 0.29 0.92 -11.64
C PHE A 54 -0.72 1.01 -10.50
N ARG A 55 -1.03 -0.13 -9.88
CA ARG A 55 -2.07 -0.24 -8.87
C ARG A 55 -1.58 -1.05 -7.69
N VAL A 56 -1.87 -0.55 -6.50
CA VAL A 56 -1.68 -1.22 -5.21
C VAL A 56 -3.07 -1.50 -4.62
N VAL A 57 -3.26 -2.72 -4.10
CA VAL A 57 -4.45 -3.14 -3.38
C VAL A 57 -4.01 -3.80 -2.08
N ASP A 58 -4.44 -3.23 -0.96
CA ASP A 58 -4.19 -3.78 0.36
C ASP A 58 -5.50 -4.15 1.05
N VAL A 59 -5.46 -5.15 1.91
CA VAL A 59 -6.51 -5.44 2.88
C VAL A 59 -5.95 -5.30 4.28
N TRP A 60 -6.60 -4.50 5.10
CA TRP A 60 -6.21 -4.21 6.48
C TRP A 60 -7.26 -4.73 7.46
N GLU A 61 -6.84 -5.13 8.66
CA GLU A 61 -7.74 -5.57 9.75
C GLU A 61 -8.71 -4.47 10.21
N SER A 62 -8.31 -3.19 10.08
CA SER A 62 -9.12 -2.03 10.44
C SER A 62 -8.65 -0.74 9.76
N GLU A 63 -9.53 0.27 9.73
CA GLU A 63 -9.19 1.65 9.33
C GLU A 63 -8.03 2.20 10.15
N ASP A 64 -8.01 1.94 11.46
CA ASP A 64 -6.92 2.39 12.33
C ASP A 64 -5.57 1.77 11.94
N ALA A 65 -5.55 0.49 11.52
CA ALA A 65 -4.34 -0.16 11.02
C ALA A 65 -3.86 0.48 9.71
N CYS A 66 -4.80 0.69 8.78
CA CYS A 66 -4.53 1.39 7.53
C CYS A 66 -4.00 2.82 7.76
N LYS A 67 -4.59 3.56 8.71
CA LYS A 67 -4.18 4.93 9.04
C LYS A 67 -2.75 4.99 9.60
N ARG A 68 -2.40 4.09 10.52
CA ARG A 68 -1.03 4.00 11.05
C ARG A 68 -0.01 3.77 9.93
N PHE A 69 -0.35 2.99 8.91
CA PHE A 69 0.51 2.84 7.74
C PHE A 69 0.58 4.13 6.92
N GLY A 70 -0.55 4.80 6.70
CA GLY A 70 -0.63 6.10 6.04
C GLY A 70 0.27 7.16 6.69
N ASP A 71 0.34 7.21 8.02
CA ASP A 71 1.20 8.13 8.76
C ASP A 71 2.70 7.93 8.45
N VAL A 72 3.11 6.70 8.09
CA VAL A 72 4.47 6.36 7.68
C VAL A 72 4.67 6.55 6.17
N LEU A 73 3.69 6.17 5.37
CA LEU A 73 3.77 6.11 3.91
C LEU A 73 3.65 7.50 3.26
N MET A 74 2.77 8.36 3.76
CA MET A 74 2.44 9.64 3.10
C MET A 74 3.65 10.57 2.92
N PRO A 75 4.55 10.76 3.92
CA PRO A 75 5.75 11.56 3.72
C PRO A 75 6.64 11.02 2.59
N ILE A 76 6.78 9.70 2.50
CA ILE A 76 7.57 9.04 1.46
C ILE A 76 6.95 9.28 0.07
N LEU A 77 5.63 9.11 -0.06
CA LEU A 77 4.92 9.35 -1.31
C LEU A 77 5.08 10.80 -1.79
N GLN A 78 5.00 11.77 -0.88
CA GLN A 78 5.20 13.18 -1.19
C GLN A 78 6.62 13.45 -1.71
N GLU A 79 7.64 12.88 -1.08
CA GLU A 79 9.04 13.04 -1.51
C GLU A 79 9.32 12.40 -2.87
N VAL A 80 8.67 11.29 -3.19
CA VAL A 80 8.77 10.59 -4.49
C VAL A 80 7.84 11.22 -5.56
N GLY A 81 7.01 12.19 -5.16
CA GLY A 81 6.10 12.91 -6.05
C GLY A 81 4.92 12.06 -6.53
N VAL A 82 4.43 11.15 -5.70
CA VAL A 82 3.12 10.49 -5.89
C VAL A 82 2.06 11.36 -5.21
N THR A 83 1.05 11.78 -5.96
CA THR A 83 0.06 12.79 -5.49
C THR A 83 -1.34 12.23 -5.28
N GLU A 84 -1.63 11.04 -5.80
CA GLU A 84 -2.93 10.44 -5.67
C GLU A 84 -3.21 10.01 -4.23
N GLN A 85 -4.47 10.14 -3.82
CA GLN A 85 -4.91 9.62 -2.53
C GLN A 85 -5.50 8.23 -2.72
N PRO A 86 -5.25 7.31 -1.78
CA PRO A 86 -5.88 6.01 -1.83
C PRO A 86 -7.38 6.10 -1.55
N GLU A 87 -8.15 5.24 -2.21
CA GLU A 87 -9.53 4.94 -1.83
C GLU A 87 -9.53 3.92 -0.70
N ILE A 88 -10.27 4.18 0.37
CA ILE A 88 -10.42 3.28 1.51
C ILE A 88 -11.90 3.03 1.75
N TYR A 89 -12.29 1.77 1.83
CA TYR A 89 -13.68 1.38 2.09
C TYR A 89 -13.77 0.04 2.82
N ALA A 90 -14.90 -0.20 3.49
CA ALA A 90 -15.13 -1.44 4.22
C ALA A 90 -15.12 -2.65 3.28
N ALA A 91 -14.36 -3.68 3.65
CA ALA A 91 -14.43 -4.97 2.97
C ALA A 91 -15.76 -5.64 3.32
N HIS A 92 -16.63 -5.85 2.32
CA HIS A 92 -17.87 -6.58 2.54
C HIS A 92 -17.62 -8.06 2.87
N THR A 93 -16.63 -8.66 2.22
CA THR A 93 -16.16 -10.03 2.49
C THR A 93 -14.69 -10.12 2.11
N PHE A 94 -13.88 -10.74 2.97
CA PHE A 94 -12.48 -11.04 2.71
C PHE A 94 -12.22 -12.51 3.03
N VAL A 95 -11.66 -13.23 2.07
CA VAL A 95 -11.31 -14.65 2.18
C VAL A 95 -9.84 -14.79 1.78
N HIS A 96 -9.08 -15.53 2.58
CA HIS A 96 -7.70 -15.91 2.28
C HIS A 96 -7.58 -17.43 2.35
N ALA A 97 -6.58 -17.97 1.65
CA ALA A 97 -6.31 -19.41 1.58
C ALA A 97 -5.58 -19.94 2.82
#